data_AF-A0A916S174-F1
#
_entry.id   AF-A0A916S174-F1
#
_cell.length_a   1.000
_cell.length_b   1.000
_cell.length_c   1.000
_cell.angle_alpha   90.00
_cell.angle_beta   90.00
_cell.angle_gamma   90.00
#
_symmetry.space_group_name_H-M   'P 1'
#
loop_
_entity.id
_entity.type
_entity.pdbx_description
1 polymer ?
#
loop_
_entity_poly.entity_id
_entity_poly.type
_entity_poly.pdbx_seq_one_letter_code
_entity_poly.pdbx_strand_id
1 'polypeptide(L)'
;MIKFPKPTVEQFLRTYVISNFAVSKDEKRIVFNTNLNGKMNLWAMDLPNTFPYLFAQKDQSSNFIKFDPEGRYVLTGYDNDGDENYQIYAVSNEGGEPQPLITGEPSEKYYFTHLSEDGNRIYYVTSKDNPNFLNTRVRNLADNSDEVINVGENGPTYLAGVSDKEDVFVYMRLLANTYIQLFVKEGDSLVSVTPNPEKIHVATSPVFVGEKDIYFTTNYDAEYNYVAKYNLESKKFEAVVNIDKESIEGLEYDKENNLLYFTTEKGVEDNLYRYDLSSGEVRKMETPVDVLEKLVVTKSGNLYILGRGATVPYNIYRSTDGKSWDLLTDNRVLGVDKEEMVEPDVVTYKSFDGMEIEALLFKAKPENDNGHTIFWPHGGPQASERKMFRAMFQSALNRGYTIFAPNFRGSTGYGSSFVKLVEQDWGHGPRLDCVAAIEWLFENGITDRDKLFLVGGSYGGYMALLLHGRHPEYFKAVVDIFGVSNLFTFVNSVPEHWKPMMERWVGDPERDKERFEKDSPITYLDSMVKPMLVIQGAKDPRVVKEESDQIVEKLKEKGRDVEYLVLDDEGHGFSKKENEIKVYNAMLEFLEKHQN
;
A
#
# COMPACT_ATOMS: atom_id res chain seq x y z
N MET A 1 12.04 -44.24 11.42
CA MET A 1 11.75 -42.94 10.78
C MET A 1 12.06 -41.85 11.79
N ILE A 2 12.77 -40.80 11.37
CA ILE A 2 13.03 -39.62 12.22
C ILE A 2 11.72 -38.82 12.29
N LYS A 3 11.31 -38.39 13.49
CA LYS A 3 10.16 -37.49 13.67
C LYS A 3 10.69 -36.06 13.69
N PHE A 4 10.35 -35.27 12.67
CA PHE A 4 10.68 -33.85 12.65
C PHE A 4 9.66 -33.06 13.49
N PRO A 5 10.08 -31.99 14.20
CA PRO A 5 9.17 -31.10 14.90
C PRO A 5 8.30 -30.30 13.90
N LYS A 6 7.22 -29.70 14.40
CA LYS A 6 6.39 -28.77 13.62
C LYS A 6 7.18 -27.54 13.18
N PRO A 7 6.76 -26.86 12.10
CA PRO A 7 7.41 -25.62 11.67
C PRO A 7 7.46 -24.56 12.77
N THR A 8 8.59 -23.87 12.89
CA THR A 8 8.73 -22.75 13.84
C THR A 8 8.36 -21.42 13.19
N VAL A 9 8.16 -20.38 14.00
CA VAL A 9 7.89 -19.00 13.54
C VAL A 9 8.97 -18.54 12.58
N GLU A 10 10.23 -18.78 12.94
CA GLU A 10 11.39 -18.35 12.17
C GLU A 10 11.36 -18.87 10.73
N GLN A 11 10.76 -20.03 10.46
CA GLN A 11 10.60 -20.56 9.11
C GLN A 11 9.70 -19.68 8.24
N PHE A 12 8.59 -19.16 8.79
CA PHE A 12 7.71 -18.20 8.11
C PHE A 12 8.43 -16.87 7.83
N LEU A 13 9.34 -16.49 8.72
CA LEU A 13 10.06 -15.22 8.65
C LEU A 13 11.32 -15.28 7.79
N ARG A 14 11.69 -16.46 7.25
CA ARG A 14 12.71 -16.58 6.20
C ARG A 14 12.20 -16.26 4.80
N THR A 15 10.91 -15.94 4.66
CA THR A 15 10.39 -15.29 3.45
C THR A 15 10.95 -13.87 3.32
N TYR A 16 11.04 -13.38 2.10
CA TYR A 16 11.44 -11.99 1.82
C TYR A 16 10.32 -11.24 1.11
N VAL A 17 10.40 -9.92 1.11
CA VAL A 17 9.45 -9.04 0.42
C VAL A 17 10.06 -8.60 -0.90
N ILE A 18 9.30 -8.66 -1.98
CA ILE A 18 9.61 -7.96 -3.23
C ILE A 18 8.65 -6.78 -3.32
N SER A 19 9.16 -5.55 -3.28
CA SER A 19 8.29 -4.36 -3.23
C SER A 19 7.98 -3.77 -4.60
N ASN A 20 8.88 -3.93 -5.57
CA ASN A 20 8.73 -3.39 -6.92
C ASN A 20 9.71 -4.09 -7.87
N PHE A 21 9.44 -4.02 -9.17
CA PHE A 21 10.35 -4.49 -10.23
C PHE A 21 10.25 -3.66 -11.50
N ALA A 22 11.24 -3.76 -12.38
CA ALA A 22 11.22 -3.24 -13.73
C ALA A 22 11.86 -4.24 -14.68
N VAL A 23 11.46 -4.20 -15.95
CA VAL A 23 11.99 -5.06 -17.02
C VAL A 23 12.68 -4.17 -18.06
N SER A 24 13.84 -4.59 -18.55
CA SER A 24 14.56 -3.89 -19.61
C SER A 24 13.75 -3.91 -20.91
N LYS A 25 13.97 -2.92 -21.79
CA LYS A 25 13.23 -2.78 -23.06
C LYS A 25 13.38 -3.99 -23.98
N ASP A 26 14.52 -4.67 -23.92
CA ASP A 26 14.81 -5.89 -24.69
C ASP A 26 14.45 -7.19 -23.94
N GLU A 27 13.86 -7.06 -22.74
CA GLU A 27 13.41 -8.15 -21.87
C GLU A 27 14.50 -9.15 -21.48
N LYS A 28 15.77 -8.76 -21.59
CA LYS A 28 16.89 -9.60 -21.16
C LYS A 28 17.20 -9.45 -19.68
N ARG A 29 16.74 -8.39 -19.03
CA ARG A 29 17.02 -8.14 -17.61
C ARG A 29 15.76 -7.72 -16.88
N ILE A 30 15.57 -8.31 -15.71
CA ILE A 30 14.62 -7.82 -14.71
C ILE A 30 15.41 -7.35 -13.50
N VAL A 31 15.06 -6.20 -12.95
CA VAL A 31 15.60 -5.67 -11.68
C VAL A 31 14.44 -5.52 -10.71
N PHE A 32 14.61 -5.98 -9.48
CA PHE A 32 13.57 -5.95 -8.44
C PHE A 32 14.16 -5.60 -7.08
N ASN A 33 13.40 -4.84 -6.28
CA ASN A 33 13.78 -4.47 -4.93
C ASN A 33 13.31 -5.54 -3.95
N THR A 34 14.23 -6.11 -3.18
CA THR A 34 13.93 -7.16 -2.21
C THR A 34 14.87 -7.15 -1.02
N ASN A 35 14.40 -7.63 0.13
CA ASN A 35 15.20 -7.86 1.33
C ASN A 35 15.75 -9.29 1.46
N LEU A 36 15.99 -9.97 0.33
CA LEU A 36 16.50 -11.35 0.24
C LEU A 36 17.72 -11.64 1.13
N ASN A 37 18.67 -10.70 1.24
CA ASN A 37 19.87 -10.85 2.08
C ASN A 37 19.70 -10.30 3.51
N GLY A 38 18.48 -9.96 3.91
CA GLY A 38 18.15 -9.37 5.21
C GLY A 38 17.80 -7.88 5.17
N LYS A 39 18.14 -7.15 4.10
CA LYS A 39 17.82 -5.72 3.94
C LYS A 39 17.49 -5.40 2.49
N MET A 40 16.66 -4.38 2.27
CA MET A 40 16.23 -3.98 0.94
C MET A 40 17.41 -3.59 0.05
N ASN A 41 17.48 -4.22 -1.11
CA ASN A 41 18.52 -4.04 -2.12
C ASN A 41 17.92 -4.33 -3.51
N LEU A 42 18.57 -3.84 -4.57
CA LEU A 42 18.19 -4.23 -5.92
C LEU A 42 18.88 -5.53 -6.30
N TRP A 43 18.09 -6.48 -6.79
CA TRP A 43 18.53 -7.74 -7.36
C TRP A 43 18.12 -7.81 -8.81
N ALA A 44 18.84 -8.57 -9.62
CA ALA A 44 18.55 -8.74 -11.02
C ALA A 44 18.60 -10.20 -11.46
N MET A 45 17.94 -10.49 -12.57
CA MET A 45 18.06 -11.74 -13.32
C MET A 45 18.30 -11.42 -14.79
N ASP A 46 19.20 -12.16 -15.43
CA ASP A 46 19.43 -12.09 -16.87
C ASP A 46 18.60 -13.17 -17.58
N LEU A 47 17.42 -12.82 -18.06
CA LEU A 47 16.44 -13.75 -18.63
C LEU A 47 17.00 -14.46 -19.89
N PRO A 48 16.69 -15.75 -20.09
CA PRO A 48 15.72 -16.56 -19.35
C PRO A 48 16.29 -17.20 -18.06
N ASN A 49 17.53 -16.91 -17.67
CA ASN A 49 18.06 -17.39 -16.39
C ASN A 49 17.40 -16.62 -15.24
N THR A 50 16.83 -17.36 -14.28
CA THR A 50 16.10 -16.80 -13.14
C THR A 50 16.90 -16.85 -11.83
N PHE A 51 18.16 -17.31 -11.85
CA PHE A 51 19.00 -17.22 -10.66
C PHE A 51 19.40 -15.75 -10.43
N PRO A 52 19.02 -15.13 -9.29
CA PRO A 52 19.23 -13.71 -9.09
C PRO A 52 20.66 -13.41 -8.66
N TYR A 53 21.15 -12.22 -9.01
CA TYR A 53 22.39 -11.64 -8.51
C TYR A 53 22.13 -10.25 -7.92
N LEU A 54 22.98 -9.83 -6.97
CA LEU A 54 22.90 -8.50 -6.39
C LEU A 54 23.22 -7.46 -7.46
N PHE A 55 22.27 -6.57 -7.72
CA PHE A 55 22.40 -5.54 -8.76
C PHE A 55 22.92 -4.23 -8.17
N ALA A 56 22.36 -3.78 -7.04
CA ALA A 56 22.83 -2.60 -6.34
C ALA A 56 22.65 -2.76 -4.83
N GLN A 57 23.72 -2.52 -4.08
CA GLN A 57 23.69 -2.56 -2.62
C GLN A 57 23.50 -1.15 -2.05
N LYS A 58 22.41 -0.95 -1.32
CA LYS A 58 22.12 0.30 -0.60
C LYS A 58 21.60 0.05 0.82
N ASP A 59 21.08 -1.14 1.10
CA ASP A 59 20.45 -1.50 2.37
C ASP A 59 19.26 -0.60 2.76
N GLN A 60 18.61 0.00 1.75
CA GLN A 60 17.49 0.95 1.90
C GLN A 60 16.34 0.58 0.97
N SER A 61 15.13 0.99 1.33
CA SER A 61 13.93 0.74 0.52
C SER A 61 14.00 1.52 -0.79
N SER A 62 13.55 0.90 -1.89
CA SER A 62 13.45 1.57 -3.19
C SER A 62 11.99 1.79 -3.58
N ASN A 63 11.58 3.05 -3.82
CA ASN A 63 10.22 3.38 -4.24
C ASN A 63 9.97 3.22 -5.75
N PHE A 64 10.99 3.33 -6.60
CA PHE A 64 10.87 3.09 -8.03
C PHE A 64 12.13 2.47 -8.65
N ILE A 65 11.95 1.83 -9.82
CA ILE A 65 13.03 1.31 -10.66
C ILE A 65 12.67 1.65 -12.11
N LYS A 66 13.57 2.28 -12.86
CA LYS A 66 13.35 2.63 -14.27
C LYS A 66 14.62 2.39 -15.09
N PHE A 67 14.52 1.55 -16.10
CA PHE A 67 15.59 1.37 -17.09
C PHE A 67 15.66 2.56 -18.04
N ASP A 68 16.89 2.95 -18.39
CA ASP A 68 17.16 3.79 -19.54
C ASP A 68 16.76 3.08 -20.85
N PRO A 69 16.05 3.73 -21.78
CA PRO A 69 15.67 3.13 -23.06
C PRO A 69 16.84 2.69 -23.93
N GLU A 70 18.03 3.30 -23.76
CA GLU A 70 19.26 2.97 -24.49
C GLU A 70 20.17 1.97 -23.74
N GLY A 71 19.78 1.52 -22.54
CA GLY A 71 20.56 0.55 -21.76
C GLY A 71 21.86 1.11 -21.17
N ARG A 72 21.93 2.41 -20.89
CA ARG A 72 23.11 3.08 -20.32
C ARG A 72 23.14 3.02 -18.79
N TYR A 73 21.97 3.14 -18.15
CA TYR A 73 21.82 3.20 -16.70
C TYR A 73 20.44 2.70 -16.23
N VAL A 74 20.30 2.54 -14.91
CA VAL A 74 19.02 2.28 -14.22
C VAL A 74 18.81 3.35 -13.17
N LEU A 75 17.66 4.00 -13.16
CA LEU A 75 17.25 4.94 -12.12
C LEU A 75 16.49 4.22 -11.01
N THR A 76 16.72 4.66 -9.79
CA THR A 76 16.00 4.19 -8.61
C THR A 76 15.96 5.28 -7.55
N GLY A 77 15.03 5.18 -6.60
CA GLY A 77 14.89 6.15 -5.53
C GLY A 77 15.05 5.48 -4.18
N TYR A 78 15.91 6.02 -3.32
CA TYR A 78 16.16 5.49 -1.97
C TYR A 78 15.84 6.52 -0.91
N ASP A 79 15.26 6.06 0.19
CA ASP A 79 15.11 6.81 1.43
C ASP A 79 16.24 6.46 2.42
N ASN A 80 16.10 6.89 3.69
CA ASN A 80 17.05 6.53 4.74
C ASN A 80 16.34 6.02 6.00
N ASP A 81 16.42 4.71 6.23
CA ASP A 81 15.87 3.98 7.38
C ASP A 81 14.37 4.16 7.55
N GLY A 82 13.63 4.26 6.43
CA GLY A 82 12.17 4.38 6.43
C GLY A 82 11.64 5.79 6.68
N ASP A 83 12.49 6.83 6.57
CA ASP A 83 12.07 8.23 6.68
C ASP A 83 11.21 8.73 5.50
N GLU A 84 11.09 7.91 4.44
CA GLU A 84 10.37 8.20 3.21
C GLU A 84 10.79 9.51 2.53
N ASN A 85 12.02 9.99 2.78
CA ASN A 85 12.63 11.13 2.10
C ASN A 85 13.39 10.63 0.87
N TYR A 86 12.65 9.98 -0.04
CA TYR A 86 13.23 9.38 -1.24
C TYR A 86 13.97 10.42 -2.08
N GLN A 87 15.17 10.06 -2.53
CA GLN A 87 15.95 10.84 -3.49
C GLN A 87 16.37 9.97 -4.68
N ILE A 88 16.70 10.57 -5.83
CA ILE A 88 16.93 9.83 -7.09
C ILE A 88 18.41 9.53 -7.31
N TYR A 89 18.70 8.25 -7.55
CA TYR A 89 20.03 7.71 -7.82
C TYR A 89 20.07 7.05 -9.20
N ALA A 90 21.27 6.98 -9.76
CA ALA A 90 21.58 6.18 -10.95
C ALA A 90 22.48 5.01 -10.59
N VAL A 91 22.22 3.86 -11.19
CA VAL A 91 23.07 2.67 -11.16
C VAL A 91 23.53 2.40 -12.59
N SER A 92 24.75 1.90 -12.78
CA SER A 92 25.20 1.46 -14.11
C SER A 92 24.27 0.37 -14.65
N ASN A 93 24.18 0.21 -15.97
CA ASN A 93 23.36 -0.85 -16.56
C ASN A 93 23.72 -2.25 -16.04
N GLU A 94 25.00 -2.50 -15.74
CA GLU A 94 25.50 -3.79 -15.23
C GLU A 94 25.40 -3.93 -13.69
N GLY A 95 24.80 -2.95 -13.01
CA GLY A 95 24.75 -2.90 -11.55
C GLY A 95 25.95 -2.15 -10.95
N GLY A 96 26.05 -2.17 -9.62
CA GLY A 96 27.12 -1.53 -8.85
C GLY A 96 26.61 -0.57 -7.78
N GLU A 97 27.47 0.36 -7.36
CA GLU A 97 27.13 1.34 -6.33
C GLU A 97 26.19 2.43 -6.86
N PRO A 98 25.03 2.67 -6.24
CA PRO A 98 24.15 3.78 -6.61
C PRO A 98 24.85 5.14 -6.47
N GLN A 99 24.84 5.91 -7.55
CA GLN A 99 25.40 7.26 -7.61
C GLN A 99 24.28 8.30 -7.41
N PRO A 100 24.44 9.29 -6.52
CA PRO A 100 23.52 10.41 -6.40
C PRO A 100 23.32 11.10 -7.77
N LEU A 101 22.07 11.34 -8.15
CA LEU A 101 21.75 12.01 -9.42
C LEU A 101 20.92 13.28 -9.21
N ILE A 102 19.76 13.13 -8.56
CA ILE A 102 18.89 14.25 -8.18
C ILE A 102 18.61 14.11 -6.70
N THR A 103 19.44 14.79 -5.92
CA THR A 103 19.51 14.73 -4.46
C THR A 103 19.57 16.13 -3.87
N GLY A 104 19.17 16.26 -2.61
CA GLY A 104 19.11 17.53 -1.88
C GLY A 104 19.35 17.33 -0.38
N GLU A 105 18.80 18.24 0.43
CA GLU A 105 18.87 18.12 1.88
C GLU A 105 18.16 16.83 2.35
N PRO A 106 18.57 16.21 3.46
CA PRO A 106 18.00 14.93 3.91
C PRO A 106 16.49 14.93 4.15
N SER A 107 15.88 16.08 4.47
CA SER A 107 14.43 16.23 4.66
C SER A 107 13.66 16.51 3.36
N GLU A 108 14.36 16.75 2.25
CA GLU A 108 13.76 17.00 0.95
C GLU A 108 13.41 15.68 0.25
N LYS A 109 12.33 15.71 -0.54
CA LYS A 109 11.81 14.55 -1.26
C LYS A 109 11.92 14.80 -2.76
N TYR A 110 12.33 13.80 -3.51
CA TYR A 110 12.47 13.81 -4.97
C TYR A 110 11.86 12.53 -5.55
N TYR A 111 10.68 12.67 -6.13
CA TYR A 111 9.90 11.59 -6.70
C TYR A 111 10.06 11.55 -8.21
N PHE A 112 10.57 10.45 -8.74
CA PHE A 112 10.60 10.21 -10.18
C PHE A 112 9.17 10.14 -10.74
N THR A 113 8.95 10.71 -11.93
CA THR A 113 7.66 10.62 -12.63
C THR A 113 7.79 10.09 -14.05
N HIS A 114 8.75 10.58 -14.82
CA HIS A 114 8.90 10.19 -16.22
C HIS A 114 10.37 10.27 -16.68
N LEU A 115 10.73 9.43 -17.65
CA LEU A 115 12.01 9.46 -18.35
C LEU A 115 11.70 9.54 -19.84
N SER A 116 12.25 10.53 -20.53
CA SER A 116 12.05 10.72 -21.97
C SER A 116 12.50 9.51 -22.79
N GLU A 117 11.96 9.36 -24.00
CA GLU A 117 12.26 8.22 -24.88
C GLU A 117 13.75 8.13 -25.31
N ASP A 118 14.45 9.25 -25.34
CA ASP A 118 15.91 9.33 -25.57
C ASP A 118 16.74 9.11 -24.29
N GLY A 119 16.06 8.96 -23.14
CA GLY A 119 16.65 8.81 -21.82
C GLY A 119 17.51 10.01 -21.36
N ASN A 120 17.32 11.20 -21.91
CA ASN A 120 18.13 12.38 -21.54
C ASN A 120 17.40 13.35 -20.61
N ARG A 121 16.08 13.25 -20.45
CA ARG A 121 15.27 14.14 -19.60
C ARG A 121 14.56 13.34 -18.52
N ILE A 122 14.89 13.65 -17.27
CA ILE A 122 14.24 13.08 -16.08
C ILE A 122 13.24 14.10 -15.55
N TYR A 123 11.98 13.74 -15.56
CA TYR A 123 10.93 14.49 -14.90
C TYR A 123 10.74 13.97 -13.48
N TYR A 124 10.64 14.89 -12.54
CA TYR A 124 10.49 14.57 -11.14
C TYR A 124 9.67 15.63 -10.40
N VAL A 125 9.08 15.22 -9.27
CA VAL A 125 8.34 16.07 -8.34
C VAL A 125 9.15 16.22 -7.07
N THR A 126 9.24 17.42 -6.50
CA THR A 126 10.04 17.66 -5.29
C THR A 126 9.31 18.50 -4.26
N SER A 127 9.58 18.23 -2.98
CA SER A 127 9.14 19.08 -1.86
C SER A 127 9.97 20.35 -1.71
N LYS A 128 11.14 20.41 -2.37
CA LYS A 128 12.02 21.59 -2.34
C LYS A 128 11.26 22.83 -2.82
N ASP A 129 11.39 23.91 -2.05
CA ASP A 129 10.73 25.21 -2.21
C ASP A 129 9.19 25.21 -2.12
N ASN A 130 8.52 24.05 -2.09
CA ASN A 130 7.06 23.93 -2.02
C ASN A 130 6.65 22.61 -1.31
N PRO A 131 6.86 22.48 0.00
CA PRO A 131 6.68 21.20 0.69
C PRO A 131 5.22 20.76 0.84
N ASN A 132 4.26 21.68 0.71
CA ASN A 132 2.83 21.39 0.82
C ASN A 132 2.21 20.91 -0.50
N PHE A 133 2.62 21.49 -1.64
CA PHE A 133 1.97 21.23 -2.93
C PHE A 133 2.89 20.62 -3.98
N LEU A 134 4.20 20.62 -3.71
CA LEU A 134 5.27 20.07 -4.54
C LEU A 134 5.46 20.83 -5.86
N ASN A 135 6.69 20.83 -6.36
CA ASN A 135 7.02 21.40 -7.67
C ASN A 135 7.43 20.29 -8.64
N THR A 136 7.01 20.39 -9.90
CA THR A 136 7.47 19.51 -10.97
C THR A 136 8.64 20.15 -11.70
N ARG A 137 9.70 19.37 -11.90
CA ARG A 137 10.95 19.80 -12.52
C ARG A 137 11.38 18.81 -13.60
N VAL A 138 12.23 19.27 -14.50
CA VAL A 138 12.91 18.44 -15.50
C VAL A 138 14.42 18.64 -15.40
N ARG A 139 15.16 17.54 -15.32
CA ARG A 139 16.63 17.49 -15.38
C ARG A 139 17.06 16.98 -16.74
N ASN A 140 17.85 17.75 -17.48
CA ASN A 140 18.52 17.28 -18.68
C ASN A 140 19.91 16.72 -18.33
N LEU A 141 20.18 15.47 -18.69
CA LEU A 141 21.44 14.79 -18.35
C LEU A 141 22.61 15.21 -19.23
N ALA A 142 22.36 15.76 -20.42
CA ALA A 142 23.42 16.11 -21.36
C ALA A 142 24.16 17.40 -20.96
N ASP A 143 23.43 18.40 -20.44
CA ASP A 143 23.96 19.70 -20.05
C ASP A 143 23.77 20.02 -18.55
N ASN A 144 23.11 19.11 -17.81
CA ASN A 144 22.80 19.25 -16.39
C ASN A 144 21.87 20.44 -16.06
N SER A 145 21.13 20.97 -17.03
CA SER A 145 20.09 21.97 -16.77
C SER A 145 18.93 21.39 -15.95
N ASP A 146 18.36 22.22 -15.07
CA ASP A 146 17.28 21.82 -14.16
C ASP A 146 16.22 22.92 -14.06
N GLU A 147 15.05 22.66 -14.65
CA GLU A 147 14.01 23.66 -14.86
C GLU A 147 12.73 23.29 -14.11
N VAL A 148 12.05 24.29 -13.54
CA VAL A 148 10.69 24.12 -12.99
C VAL A 148 9.70 24.17 -14.15
N ILE A 149 8.94 23.09 -14.35
CA ILE A 149 7.90 23.04 -15.39
C ILE A 149 6.49 23.22 -14.84
N ASN A 150 6.28 23.02 -13.54
CA ASN A 150 5.01 23.31 -12.87
C ASN A 150 5.21 23.61 -11.38
N VAL A 151 4.52 24.63 -10.88
CA VAL A 151 4.41 24.93 -9.45
C VAL A 151 3.08 24.37 -8.96
N GLY A 152 3.11 23.49 -7.95
CA GLY A 152 1.90 22.92 -7.38
C GLY A 152 1.12 23.95 -6.58
N GLU A 153 -0.20 23.92 -6.73
CA GLU A 153 -1.13 24.85 -6.07
C GLU A 153 -2.41 24.11 -5.65
N ASN A 154 -3.06 24.62 -4.59
CA ASN A 154 -4.34 24.15 -4.04
C ASN A 154 -4.34 22.73 -3.43
N GLY A 155 -3.33 21.91 -3.74
CA GLY A 155 -3.10 20.59 -3.17
C GLY A 155 -1.83 19.96 -3.74
N PRO A 156 -1.30 18.89 -3.12
CA PRO A 156 -0.19 18.11 -3.66
C PRO A 156 -0.43 17.76 -5.12
N THR A 157 0.46 18.22 -5.98
CA THR A 157 0.34 18.10 -7.44
C THR A 157 1.53 17.32 -7.99
N TYR A 158 1.24 16.20 -8.64
CA TYR A 158 2.22 15.30 -9.23
C TYR A 158 2.10 15.30 -10.75
N LEU A 159 3.21 15.17 -11.47
CA LEU A 159 3.17 14.85 -12.89
C LEU A 159 2.83 13.37 -13.05
N ALA A 160 1.71 13.09 -13.73
CA ALA A 160 1.16 11.74 -13.89
C ALA A 160 1.31 11.18 -15.31
N GLY A 161 1.48 12.04 -16.32
CA GLY A 161 1.71 11.62 -17.70
C GLY A 161 2.43 12.67 -18.53
N VAL A 162 3.24 12.21 -19.49
CA VAL A 162 3.97 13.04 -20.47
C VAL A 162 3.72 12.44 -21.86
N SER A 163 3.40 13.27 -22.85
CA SER A 163 3.25 12.81 -24.25
C SER A 163 4.60 12.39 -24.85
N ASP A 164 4.56 11.54 -25.89
CA ASP A 164 5.77 11.11 -26.62
C ASP A 164 6.60 12.28 -27.19
N LYS A 165 5.95 13.41 -27.49
CA LYS A 165 6.59 14.65 -28.00
C LYS A 165 7.05 15.59 -26.88
N GLU A 166 6.73 15.27 -25.63
CA GLU A 166 7.04 16.07 -24.44
C GLU A 166 6.49 17.50 -24.50
N ASP A 167 5.33 17.66 -25.12
CA ASP A 167 4.61 18.92 -25.30
C ASP A 167 3.26 18.97 -24.56
N VAL A 168 2.76 17.82 -24.09
CA VAL A 168 1.53 17.70 -23.31
C VAL A 168 1.81 16.97 -22.00
N PHE A 169 1.36 17.55 -20.91
CA PHE A 169 1.59 17.06 -19.55
C PHE A 169 0.26 16.87 -18.82
N VAL A 170 0.09 15.72 -18.17
CA VAL A 170 -1.05 15.43 -17.31
C VAL A 170 -0.61 15.48 -15.85
N TYR A 171 -1.25 16.33 -15.06
CA TYR A 171 -1.00 16.48 -13.63
C TYR A 171 -2.12 15.86 -12.81
N MET A 172 -1.75 15.22 -11.71
CA MET A 172 -2.66 14.68 -10.71
C MET A 172 -2.62 15.56 -9.46
N ARG A 173 -3.76 16.10 -9.05
CA ARG A 173 -3.91 16.86 -7.81
C ARG A 173 -4.67 16.03 -6.78
N LEU A 174 -4.03 15.81 -5.63
CA LEU A 174 -4.58 15.02 -4.53
C LEU A 174 -5.21 15.95 -3.49
N LEU A 175 -6.54 15.96 -3.38
CA LEU A 175 -7.27 16.74 -2.38
C LEU A 175 -7.74 15.87 -1.20
N ALA A 176 -8.00 14.59 -1.45
CA ALA A 176 -8.22 13.51 -0.49
C ALA A 176 -8.00 12.17 -1.20
N ASN A 177 -7.87 11.06 -0.48
CA ASN A 177 -7.75 9.74 -1.13
C ASN A 177 -8.96 9.40 -2.02
N THR A 178 -10.13 10.00 -1.77
CA THR A 178 -11.34 9.85 -2.59
C THR A 178 -11.64 11.07 -3.48
N TYR A 179 -10.74 12.05 -3.49
CA TYR A 179 -10.85 13.25 -4.31
C TYR A 179 -9.52 13.56 -4.99
N ILE A 180 -9.36 13.00 -6.19
CA ILE A 180 -8.17 13.13 -7.02
C ILE A 180 -8.58 13.64 -8.39
N GLN A 181 -7.97 14.74 -8.81
CA GLN A 181 -8.27 15.38 -10.09
C GLN A 181 -7.11 15.18 -11.07
N LEU A 182 -7.42 14.96 -12.35
CA LEU A 182 -6.44 14.99 -13.43
C LEU A 182 -6.64 16.23 -14.30
N PHE A 183 -5.53 16.87 -14.66
CA PHE A 183 -5.50 18.09 -15.48
C PHE A 183 -4.48 17.97 -16.60
N VAL A 184 -4.83 18.43 -17.79
CA VAL A 184 -3.87 18.69 -18.87
C VAL A 184 -3.39 20.13 -18.75
N LYS A 185 -2.07 20.35 -18.88
CA LYS A 185 -1.52 21.70 -18.97
C LYS A 185 -1.61 22.23 -20.40
N GLU A 186 -2.30 23.34 -20.59
CA GLU A 186 -2.43 24.08 -21.85
C GLU A 186 -1.90 25.51 -21.66
N GLY A 187 -0.68 25.78 -22.13
CA GLY A 187 0.01 27.05 -21.83
C GLY A 187 0.20 27.21 -20.32
N ASP A 188 -0.31 28.31 -19.76
CA ASP A 188 -0.30 28.58 -18.32
C ASP A 188 -1.55 28.09 -17.58
N SER A 189 -2.50 27.46 -18.29
CA SER A 189 -3.78 27.00 -17.71
C SER A 189 -3.79 25.49 -17.49
N LEU A 190 -4.51 25.05 -16.45
CA LEU A 190 -4.81 23.65 -16.19
C LEU A 190 -6.26 23.35 -16.60
N VAL A 191 -6.44 22.39 -17.49
CA VAL A 191 -7.74 21.97 -18.02
C VAL A 191 -8.10 20.60 -17.44
N SER A 192 -9.24 20.50 -16.76
CA SER A 192 -9.72 19.23 -16.20
C SER A 192 -10.02 18.22 -17.31
N VAL A 193 -9.61 16.96 -17.12
CA VAL A 193 -10.00 15.86 -18.03
C VAL A 193 -11.41 15.34 -17.75
N THR A 194 -11.97 15.63 -16.57
CA THR A 194 -13.36 15.31 -16.22
C THR A 194 -14.27 16.54 -16.37
N PRO A 195 -15.57 16.36 -16.69
CA PRO A 195 -16.46 17.47 -17.04
C PRO A 195 -16.67 18.52 -15.93
N ASN A 196 -16.65 18.11 -14.66
CA ASN A 196 -16.80 19.00 -13.52
C ASN A 196 -15.79 18.64 -12.43
N PRO A 197 -14.64 19.34 -12.32
CA PRO A 197 -13.63 19.02 -11.34
C PRO A 197 -14.11 19.18 -9.90
N GLU A 198 -15.14 20.00 -9.64
CA GLU A 198 -15.69 20.25 -8.29
C GLU A 198 -16.49 19.08 -7.71
N LYS A 199 -16.91 18.13 -8.56
CA LYS A 199 -17.58 16.92 -8.08
C LYS A 199 -16.53 16.01 -7.45
N ILE A 200 -16.80 15.46 -6.27
CA ILE A 200 -15.87 14.53 -5.61
C ILE A 200 -15.79 13.25 -6.42
N HIS A 201 -14.63 13.01 -7.01
CA HIS A 201 -14.27 11.82 -7.77
C HIS A 201 -12.76 11.58 -7.66
N VAL A 202 -12.35 10.37 -8.03
CA VAL A 202 -10.97 9.98 -8.24
C VAL A 202 -10.73 9.92 -9.74
N ALA A 203 -9.61 10.45 -10.22
CA ALA A 203 -9.08 10.22 -11.55
C ALA A 203 -7.58 9.95 -11.44
N THR A 204 -7.10 8.81 -11.97
CA THR A 204 -5.71 8.35 -11.85
C THR A 204 -5.26 7.58 -13.10
N SER A 205 -4.00 7.12 -13.09
CA SER A 205 -3.44 6.21 -14.09
C SER A 205 -3.61 6.67 -15.55
N PRO A 206 -3.27 7.92 -15.92
CA PRO A 206 -3.40 8.38 -17.30
C PRO A 206 -2.36 7.72 -18.21
N VAL A 207 -2.80 7.29 -19.39
CA VAL A 207 -1.96 6.78 -20.48
C VAL A 207 -2.31 7.50 -21.78
N PHE A 208 -1.29 7.90 -22.53
CA PHE A 208 -1.47 8.49 -23.87
C PHE A 208 -1.67 7.39 -24.91
N VAL A 209 -2.73 7.51 -25.70
CA VAL A 209 -3.03 6.62 -26.85
C VAL A 209 -3.00 7.48 -28.11
N GLY A 210 -1.89 7.39 -28.83
CA GLY A 210 -1.60 8.29 -29.95
C GLY A 210 -1.38 9.74 -29.48
N GLU A 211 -1.59 10.71 -30.38
CA GLU A 211 -1.32 12.12 -30.08
C GLU A 211 -2.52 12.89 -29.49
N LYS A 212 -3.71 12.28 -29.49
CA LYS A 212 -4.97 13.00 -29.24
C LYS A 212 -5.73 12.51 -28.03
N ASP A 213 -5.52 11.26 -27.60
CA ASP A 213 -6.36 10.63 -26.60
C ASP A 213 -5.55 10.30 -25.35
N ILE A 214 -6.14 10.62 -24.19
CA ILE A 214 -5.66 10.19 -22.88
C ILE A 214 -6.72 9.26 -22.32
N TYR A 215 -6.35 8.02 -22.04
CA TYR A 215 -7.17 7.08 -21.29
C TYR A 215 -6.75 7.12 -19.82
N PHE A 216 -7.69 6.99 -18.90
CA PHE A 216 -7.41 7.07 -17.46
C PHE A 216 -8.51 6.37 -16.67
N THR A 217 -8.25 6.04 -15.40
CA THR A 217 -9.26 5.47 -14.51
C THR A 217 -9.98 6.60 -13.77
N THR A 218 -11.30 6.48 -13.57
CA THR A 218 -12.06 7.43 -12.77
C THR A 218 -13.37 6.87 -12.25
N ASN A 219 -13.89 7.39 -11.14
CA ASN A 219 -15.27 7.16 -10.70
C ASN A 219 -16.16 8.41 -10.85
N TYR A 220 -15.82 9.34 -11.76
CA TYR A 220 -16.68 10.48 -12.04
C TYR A 220 -18.11 10.03 -12.39
N ASP A 221 -19.10 10.43 -11.60
CA ASP A 221 -20.51 10.03 -11.71
C ASP A 221 -20.79 8.53 -11.56
N ALA A 222 -19.88 7.78 -10.91
CA ALA A 222 -20.01 6.33 -10.71
C ALA A 222 -19.63 5.88 -9.30
N GLU A 223 -20.13 4.70 -8.90
CA GLU A 223 -19.77 4.07 -7.62
C GLU A 223 -18.40 3.38 -7.70
N TYR A 224 -18.04 2.81 -8.85
CA TYR A 224 -16.79 2.08 -9.05
C TYR A 224 -15.94 2.78 -10.11
N ASN A 225 -14.61 2.67 -9.99
CA ASN A 225 -13.69 3.23 -10.97
C ASN A 225 -13.86 2.51 -12.33
N TYR A 226 -13.91 3.27 -13.41
CA TYR A 226 -14.02 2.81 -14.80
C TYR A 226 -12.93 3.47 -15.67
N VAL A 227 -12.68 2.92 -16.87
CA VAL A 227 -11.78 3.55 -17.85
C VAL A 227 -12.56 4.63 -18.59
N ALA A 228 -12.05 5.85 -18.57
CA ALA A 228 -12.51 6.97 -19.35
C ALA A 228 -11.46 7.38 -20.39
N LYS A 229 -11.89 8.19 -21.36
CA LYS A 229 -11.08 8.82 -22.38
C LYS A 229 -11.32 10.32 -22.38
N TYR A 230 -10.25 11.08 -22.53
CA TYR A 230 -10.27 12.51 -22.82
C TYR A 230 -9.54 12.78 -24.13
N ASN A 231 -10.22 13.45 -25.06
CA ASN A 231 -9.61 13.85 -26.34
C ASN A 231 -9.10 15.29 -26.26
N LEU A 232 -7.81 15.50 -26.49
CA LEU A 232 -7.09 16.77 -26.37
C LEU A 232 -7.58 17.85 -27.35
N GLU A 233 -8.00 17.46 -28.56
CA GLU A 233 -8.44 18.42 -29.59
C GLU A 233 -9.89 18.88 -29.37
N SER A 234 -10.79 17.93 -29.18
CA SER A 234 -12.23 18.20 -28.99
C SER A 234 -12.60 18.55 -27.55
N LYS A 235 -11.68 18.35 -26.60
CA LYS A 235 -11.88 18.50 -25.15
C LYS A 235 -13.02 17.66 -24.62
N LYS A 236 -13.27 16.51 -25.25
CA LYS A 236 -14.41 15.63 -24.96
C LYS A 236 -14.00 14.51 -24.02
N PHE A 237 -14.75 14.39 -22.94
CA PHE A 237 -14.73 13.26 -22.01
C PHE A 237 -15.71 12.16 -22.45
N GLU A 238 -15.29 10.90 -22.39
CA GLU A 238 -16.11 9.73 -22.71
C GLU A 238 -15.83 8.57 -21.74
N ALA A 239 -16.88 7.94 -21.20
CA ALA A 239 -16.73 6.67 -20.49
C ALA A 239 -16.51 5.55 -21.51
N VAL A 240 -15.54 4.66 -21.27
CA VAL A 240 -15.09 3.66 -22.24
C VAL A 240 -15.42 2.24 -21.77
N VAL A 241 -14.92 1.85 -20.59
CA VAL A 241 -15.09 0.49 -20.06
C VAL A 241 -15.37 0.54 -18.57
N ASN A 242 -16.45 -0.11 -18.13
CA ASN A 242 -16.74 -0.38 -16.73
C ASN A 242 -16.89 -1.88 -16.51
N ILE A 243 -16.52 -2.36 -15.32
CA ILE A 243 -16.77 -3.72 -14.87
C ILE A 243 -17.78 -3.66 -13.73
N ASP A 244 -18.81 -4.50 -13.76
CA ASP A 244 -19.88 -4.47 -12.76
C ASP A 244 -19.33 -4.77 -11.36
N LYS A 245 -19.50 -3.79 -10.44
CA LYS A 245 -19.06 -3.86 -9.03
C LYS A 245 -17.57 -4.15 -8.81
N GLU A 246 -16.72 -3.72 -9.73
CA GLU A 246 -15.26 -3.80 -9.56
C GLU A 246 -14.67 -2.44 -9.91
N SER A 247 -13.78 -1.92 -9.05
CA SER A 247 -13.07 -0.67 -9.33
C SER A 247 -11.80 -0.96 -10.10
N ILE A 248 -11.60 -0.28 -11.24
CA ILE A 248 -10.37 -0.35 -12.02
C ILE A 248 -9.29 0.51 -11.35
N GLU A 249 -8.17 -0.10 -10.94
CA GLU A 249 -7.12 0.54 -10.12
C GLU A 249 -5.86 0.91 -10.91
N GLY A 250 -5.49 0.12 -11.92
CA GLY A 250 -4.30 0.34 -12.75
C GLY A 250 -4.61 0.29 -14.24
N LEU A 251 -3.82 0.97 -15.06
CA LEU A 251 -3.99 1.01 -16.51
C LEU A 251 -2.62 1.00 -17.22
N GLU A 252 -2.41 0.02 -18.09
CA GLU A 252 -1.20 -0.15 -18.89
C GLU A 252 -1.57 -0.21 -20.38
N TYR A 253 -0.79 0.45 -21.24
CA TYR A 253 -1.03 0.51 -22.67
C TYR A 253 0.00 -0.29 -23.47
N ASP A 254 -0.48 -1.31 -24.19
CA ASP A 254 0.29 -1.99 -25.23
C ASP A 254 0.12 -1.25 -26.56
N LYS A 255 1.08 -0.37 -26.86
CA LYS A 255 1.08 0.47 -28.06
C LYS A 255 1.15 -0.33 -29.37
N GLU A 256 1.86 -1.45 -29.39
CA GLU A 256 2.10 -2.22 -30.62
C GLU A 256 0.87 -3.06 -31.00
N ASN A 257 0.12 -3.56 -30.02
CA ASN A 257 -1.09 -4.35 -30.24
C ASN A 257 -2.39 -3.55 -30.09
N ASN A 258 -2.30 -2.28 -29.71
CA ASN A 258 -3.43 -1.39 -29.44
C ASN A 258 -4.40 -1.96 -28.38
N LEU A 259 -3.82 -2.41 -27.25
CA LEU A 259 -4.56 -3.02 -26.14
C LEU A 259 -4.37 -2.20 -24.86
N LEU A 260 -5.43 -2.08 -24.06
CA LEU A 260 -5.31 -1.67 -22.67
C LEU A 260 -5.36 -2.91 -21.78
N TYR A 261 -4.46 -2.98 -20.81
CA TYR A 261 -4.52 -3.93 -19.71
C TYR A 261 -4.83 -3.18 -18.43
N PHE A 262 -5.71 -3.75 -17.60
CA PHE A 262 -6.06 -3.14 -16.33
C PHE A 262 -6.38 -4.18 -15.28
N THR A 263 -6.11 -3.82 -14.03
CA THR A 263 -6.47 -4.59 -12.85
C THR A 263 -7.72 -4.00 -12.20
N THR A 264 -8.54 -4.85 -11.59
CA THR A 264 -9.69 -4.43 -10.80
C THR A 264 -9.66 -5.02 -9.40
N GLU A 265 -10.11 -4.25 -8.42
CA GLU A 265 -10.35 -4.73 -7.06
C GLU A 265 -11.81 -5.18 -6.93
N LYS A 266 -12.03 -6.39 -6.42
CA LYS A 266 -13.34 -6.97 -6.11
C LYS A 266 -13.33 -7.55 -4.70
N GLY A 267 -13.71 -6.74 -3.70
CA GLY A 267 -13.54 -7.11 -2.29
C GLY A 267 -12.10 -7.55 -2.01
N VAL A 268 -11.92 -8.80 -1.61
CA VAL A 268 -10.62 -9.35 -1.17
C VAL A 268 -9.69 -9.90 -2.28
N GLU A 269 -10.06 -9.77 -3.55
CA GLU A 269 -9.32 -10.32 -4.72
C GLU A 269 -9.15 -9.28 -5.84
N ASP A 270 -8.11 -9.45 -6.66
CA ASP A 270 -7.87 -8.70 -7.89
C ASP A 270 -8.23 -9.54 -9.12
N ASN A 271 -8.64 -8.85 -10.19
CA ASN A 271 -8.79 -9.45 -11.50
C ASN A 271 -7.96 -8.70 -12.54
N LEU A 272 -7.45 -9.42 -13.55
CA LEU A 272 -6.77 -8.82 -14.70
C LEU A 272 -7.68 -8.89 -15.93
N TYR A 273 -7.77 -7.79 -16.68
CA TYR A 273 -8.51 -7.71 -17.94
C TYR A 273 -7.64 -7.13 -19.04
N ARG A 274 -8.00 -7.49 -20.27
CA ARG A 274 -7.53 -6.89 -21.51
C ARG A 274 -8.70 -6.28 -22.25
N TYR A 275 -8.52 -5.08 -22.78
CA TYR A 275 -9.46 -4.37 -23.63
C TYR A 275 -8.83 -4.03 -24.97
N ASP A 276 -9.47 -4.47 -26.04
CA ASP A 276 -9.05 -4.17 -27.41
C ASP A 276 -9.69 -2.86 -27.86
N LEU A 277 -8.85 -1.83 -28.07
CA LEU A 277 -9.28 -0.49 -28.46
C LEU A 277 -9.90 -0.44 -29.87
N SER A 278 -9.63 -1.46 -30.70
CA SER A 278 -10.09 -1.53 -32.08
C SER A 278 -11.47 -2.17 -32.18
N SER A 279 -11.70 -3.25 -31.41
CA SER A 279 -12.96 -4.00 -31.43
C SER A 279 -13.93 -3.62 -30.31
N GLY A 280 -13.43 -3.02 -29.23
CA GLY A 280 -14.19 -2.78 -28.00
C GLY A 280 -14.39 -4.04 -27.14
N GLU A 281 -13.70 -5.15 -27.45
CA GLU A 281 -13.82 -6.40 -26.69
C GLU A 281 -13.07 -6.31 -25.35
N VAL A 282 -13.78 -6.62 -24.26
CA VAL A 282 -13.20 -6.81 -22.92
C VAL A 282 -13.08 -8.30 -22.63
N ARG A 283 -11.90 -8.74 -22.18
CA ARG A 283 -11.64 -10.13 -21.80
C ARG A 283 -10.94 -10.22 -20.45
N LYS A 284 -11.53 -10.99 -19.53
CA LYS A 284 -10.89 -11.39 -18.27
C LYS A 284 -9.74 -12.38 -18.54
N MET A 285 -8.64 -12.20 -17.84
CA MET A 285 -7.45 -13.05 -17.88
C MET A 285 -7.33 -13.83 -16.58
N GLU A 286 -6.80 -15.06 -16.67
CA GLU A 286 -6.46 -15.85 -15.49
C GLU A 286 -5.13 -15.35 -14.90
N THR A 287 -5.05 -15.28 -13.58
CA THR A 287 -3.84 -14.89 -12.84
C THR A 287 -3.41 -16.02 -11.90
N PRO A 288 -2.10 -16.16 -11.61
CA PRO A 288 -1.59 -17.22 -10.76
C PRO A 288 -1.76 -16.94 -9.26
N VAL A 289 -2.26 -15.76 -8.89
CA VAL A 289 -2.35 -15.24 -7.52
C VAL A 289 -3.57 -14.32 -7.38
N ASP A 290 -4.05 -14.19 -6.14
CA ASP A 290 -5.29 -13.46 -5.79
C ASP A 290 -5.12 -11.95 -5.71
N VAL A 291 -3.92 -11.45 -5.39
CA VAL A 291 -3.62 -10.02 -5.24
C VAL A 291 -2.47 -9.63 -6.16
N LEU A 292 -2.68 -8.58 -6.95
CA LEU A 292 -1.75 -8.05 -7.94
C LEU A 292 -1.18 -6.72 -7.44
N GLU A 293 0.12 -6.69 -7.20
CA GLU A 293 0.83 -5.51 -6.67
C GLU A 293 1.34 -4.60 -7.80
N LYS A 294 1.69 -5.20 -8.93
CA LYS A 294 2.16 -4.47 -10.10
C LYS A 294 1.95 -5.28 -11.37
N LEU A 295 1.53 -4.59 -12.44
CA LEU A 295 1.52 -5.07 -13.81
C LEU A 295 2.56 -4.28 -14.61
N VAL A 296 3.28 -4.96 -15.51
CA VAL A 296 4.13 -4.34 -16.52
C VAL A 296 3.80 -4.99 -17.86
N VAL A 297 3.49 -4.17 -18.86
CA VAL A 297 3.32 -4.60 -20.24
C VAL A 297 4.56 -4.15 -21.03
N THR A 298 5.24 -5.12 -21.64
CA THR A 298 6.45 -4.84 -22.43
C THR A 298 6.10 -4.51 -23.87
N LYS A 299 7.08 -3.97 -24.63
CA LYS A 299 6.90 -3.65 -26.04
C LYS A 299 6.49 -4.86 -26.90
N SER A 300 6.89 -6.07 -26.52
CA SER A 300 6.51 -7.29 -27.24
C SER A 300 5.07 -7.76 -26.96
N GLY A 301 4.39 -7.13 -26.00
CA GLY A 301 3.09 -7.58 -25.48
C GLY A 301 3.20 -8.62 -24.36
N ASN A 302 4.42 -9.00 -23.94
CA ASN A 302 4.58 -9.87 -22.77
C ASN A 302 4.17 -9.14 -21.49
N LEU A 303 3.51 -9.89 -20.60
CA LEU A 303 3.03 -9.41 -19.31
C LEU A 303 3.97 -9.89 -18.21
N TYR A 304 4.27 -9.01 -17.27
CA TYR A 304 4.93 -9.34 -16.02
C TYR A 304 4.08 -8.83 -14.87
N ILE A 305 3.88 -9.67 -13.85
CA ILE A 305 3.15 -9.28 -12.65
C ILE A 305 3.98 -9.58 -11.42
N LEU A 306 3.87 -8.70 -10.43
CA LEU A 306 4.22 -8.99 -9.04
C LEU A 306 2.91 -9.22 -8.30
N GLY A 307 2.82 -10.30 -7.54
CA GLY A 307 1.63 -10.57 -6.75
C GLY A 307 1.85 -11.61 -5.66
N ARG A 308 0.79 -11.89 -4.93
CA ARG A 308 0.76 -12.81 -3.78
C ARG A 308 -0.66 -13.33 -3.56
N GLY A 309 -0.77 -14.45 -2.85
CA GLY A 309 -2.04 -15.00 -2.34
C GLY A 309 -1.94 -15.19 -0.83
N ALA A 310 -3.00 -15.61 -0.13
CA ALA A 310 -2.92 -15.79 1.33
C ALA A 310 -1.85 -16.84 1.75
N THR A 311 -1.61 -17.83 0.89
CA THR A 311 -0.61 -18.90 1.07
C THR A 311 0.57 -18.83 0.09
N VAL A 312 0.70 -17.74 -0.66
CA VAL A 312 1.78 -17.56 -1.66
C VAL A 312 2.50 -16.22 -1.40
N PRO A 313 3.77 -16.23 -0.97
CA PRO A 313 4.55 -15.00 -0.79
C PRO A 313 4.70 -14.18 -2.07
N TYR A 314 5.21 -12.96 -1.95
CA TYR A 314 5.51 -12.10 -3.10
C TYR A 314 6.34 -12.82 -4.16
N ASN A 315 5.79 -12.94 -5.36
CA ASN A 315 6.47 -13.54 -6.50
C ASN A 315 6.21 -12.77 -7.80
N ILE A 316 7.19 -12.83 -8.69
CA ILE A 316 7.13 -12.28 -10.03
C ILE A 316 6.80 -13.40 -11.02
N TYR A 317 5.83 -13.14 -11.89
CA TYR A 317 5.39 -14.05 -12.94
C TYR A 317 5.48 -13.38 -14.31
N ARG A 318 5.68 -14.16 -15.36
CA ARG A 318 5.68 -13.72 -16.76
C ARG A 318 4.67 -14.50 -17.58
N SER A 319 3.93 -13.83 -18.45
CA SER A 319 3.12 -14.46 -19.49
C SER A 319 3.49 -13.91 -20.87
N THR A 320 3.79 -14.80 -21.81
CA THR A 320 4.08 -14.44 -23.21
C THR A 320 2.93 -14.72 -24.17
N ASP A 321 1.90 -15.43 -23.70
CA ASP A 321 0.71 -15.80 -24.49
C ASP A 321 -0.60 -15.27 -23.88
N GLY A 322 -0.51 -14.60 -22.72
CA GLY A 322 -1.67 -14.11 -21.96
C GLY A 322 -2.54 -15.21 -21.36
N LYS A 323 -2.03 -16.45 -21.25
CA LYS A 323 -2.78 -17.62 -20.74
C LYS A 323 -2.00 -18.41 -19.71
N SER A 324 -0.72 -18.65 -19.97
CA SER A 324 0.18 -19.37 -19.08
C SER A 324 1.12 -18.39 -18.38
N TRP A 325 1.50 -18.72 -17.15
CA TRP A 325 2.35 -17.89 -16.30
C TRP A 325 3.58 -18.67 -15.85
N ASP A 326 4.76 -18.21 -16.26
CA ASP A 326 6.04 -18.68 -15.77
C ASP A 326 6.35 -17.99 -14.43
N LEU A 327 6.66 -18.78 -13.40
CA LEU A 327 7.17 -18.26 -12.14
C LEU A 327 8.65 -17.88 -12.31
N LEU A 328 8.99 -16.60 -12.10
CA LEU A 328 10.35 -16.10 -12.24
C LEU A 328 11.13 -16.09 -10.91
N THR A 329 10.47 -15.79 -9.81
CA THR A 329 11.06 -15.84 -8.45
C THR A 329 10.51 -17.04 -7.71
N ASP A 330 11.35 -17.73 -6.92
CA ASP A 330 10.88 -18.85 -6.08
C ASP A 330 10.92 -18.46 -4.59
N ASN A 331 10.16 -17.42 -4.23
CA ASN A 331 10.01 -16.98 -2.85
C ASN A 331 9.01 -17.87 -2.12
N ARG A 332 9.50 -18.70 -1.22
CA ARG A 332 8.71 -19.70 -0.49
C ARG A 332 8.92 -19.58 1.01
N VAL A 333 7.96 -20.08 1.77
CA VAL A 333 8.16 -20.33 3.20
C VAL A 333 9.12 -21.50 3.39
N LEU A 334 10.09 -21.36 4.31
CA LEU A 334 11.15 -22.34 4.51
C LEU A 334 10.58 -23.69 4.99
N GLY A 335 10.54 -24.68 4.09
CA GLY A 335 10.14 -26.04 4.42
C GLY A 335 8.67 -26.19 4.85
N VAL A 336 7.81 -25.27 4.42
CA VAL A 336 6.36 -25.32 4.64
C VAL A 336 5.68 -25.23 3.29
N ASP A 337 4.93 -26.28 2.93
CA ASP A 337 4.16 -26.29 1.68
C ASP A 337 2.90 -25.40 1.79
N LYS A 338 2.34 -24.99 0.65
CA LYS A 338 1.16 -24.10 0.64
C LYS A 338 -0.04 -24.74 1.32
N GLU A 339 -0.19 -26.05 1.22
CA GLU A 339 -1.25 -26.83 1.85
C GLU A 339 -1.09 -26.89 3.36
N GLU A 340 0.11 -26.62 3.89
CA GLU A 340 0.38 -26.53 5.32
C GLU A 340 0.00 -25.15 5.90
N MET A 341 -0.11 -24.12 5.06
CA MET A 341 -0.64 -22.80 5.41
C MET A 341 -2.18 -22.76 5.35
N VAL A 342 -2.76 -21.62 5.71
CA VAL A 342 -4.21 -21.45 5.83
C VAL A 342 -4.72 -20.39 4.85
N GLU A 343 -5.65 -20.78 3.98
CA GLU A 343 -6.49 -19.86 3.21
C GLU A 343 -7.65 -19.35 4.09
N PRO A 344 -8.07 -18.07 3.97
CA PRO A 344 -9.19 -17.55 4.74
C PRO A 344 -10.55 -17.96 4.15
N ASP A 345 -11.51 -18.21 5.03
CA ASP A 345 -12.92 -18.14 4.67
C ASP A 345 -13.32 -16.67 4.47
N VAL A 346 -13.95 -16.35 3.35
CA VAL A 346 -14.60 -15.04 3.15
C VAL A 346 -15.98 -15.11 3.77
N VAL A 347 -16.24 -14.26 4.76
CA VAL A 347 -17.50 -14.23 5.51
C VAL A 347 -18.09 -12.84 5.52
N THR A 348 -19.40 -12.73 5.78
CA THR A 348 -20.08 -11.45 5.93
C THR A 348 -20.92 -11.43 7.19
N TYR A 349 -21.01 -10.25 7.81
CA TYR A 349 -21.86 -10.01 8.98
C TYR A 349 -22.57 -8.66 8.85
N LYS A 350 -23.66 -8.48 9.61
CA LYS A 350 -24.40 -7.21 9.65
C LYS A 350 -23.87 -6.34 10.78
N SER A 351 -23.60 -5.08 10.46
CA SER A 351 -23.18 -4.07 11.43
C SER A 351 -24.36 -3.41 12.14
N PHE A 352 -24.07 -2.45 13.02
CA PHE A 352 -25.02 -1.76 13.89
C PHE A 352 -26.18 -1.04 13.16
N ASP A 353 -25.98 -0.68 11.90
CA ASP A 353 -26.94 -0.01 11.03
C ASP A 353 -27.50 -0.93 9.92
N GLY A 354 -27.20 -2.22 9.99
CA GLY A 354 -27.61 -3.22 9.01
C GLY A 354 -26.74 -3.30 7.76
N MET A 355 -25.67 -2.49 7.65
CA MET A 355 -24.67 -2.62 6.59
C MET A 355 -24.02 -4.00 6.63
N GLU A 356 -23.87 -4.64 5.47
CA GLU A 356 -23.10 -5.89 5.37
C GLU A 356 -21.60 -5.56 5.27
N ILE A 357 -20.80 -6.20 6.12
CA ILE A 357 -19.35 -6.04 6.17
C ILE A 357 -18.71 -7.38 5.83
N GLU A 358 -17.85 -7.40 4.81
CA GLU A 358 -17.05 -8.56 4.43
C GLU A 358 -15.81 -8.65 5.32
N ALA A 359 -15.39 -9.88 5.64
CA ALA A 359 -14.25 -10.15 6.48
C ALA A 359 -13.53 -11.43 6.05
N LEU A 360 -12.25 -11.52 6.39
CA LEU A 360 -11.43 -12.71 6.24
C LEU A 360 -11.31 -13.43 7.59
N LEU A 361 -11.71 -14.69 7.63
CA LEU A 361 -11.58 -15.58 8.78
C LEU A 361 -10.55 -16.68 8.48
N PHE A 362 -9.39 -16.57 9.11
CA PHE A 362 -8.35 -17.59 9.05
C PHE A 362 -8.49 -18.50 10.27
N LYS A 363 -9.04 -19.70 10.09
CA LYS A 363 -9.18 -20.67 11.17
C LYS A 363 -7.86 -21.40 11.39
N ALA A 364 -7.37 -21.39 12.63
CA ALA A 364 -6.25 -22.23 13.00
C ALA A 364 -6.58 -23.71 12.68
N LYS A 365 -5.58 -24.45 12.19
CA LYS A 365 -5.78 -25.88 11.90
C LYS A 365 -6.03 -26.64 13.20
N PRO A 366 -6.90 -27.66 13.21
CA PRO A 366 -7.29 -28.37 14.44
C PRO A 366 -6.11 -28.90 15.27
N GLU A 367 -5.03 -29.32 14.61
CA GLU A 367 -3.82 -29.83 15.26
C GLU A 367 -2.93 -28.74 15.90
N ASN A 368 -3.15 -27.47 15.56
CA ASN A 368 -2.42 -26.31 16.06
C ASN A 368 -3.26 -25.41 16.97
N ASP A 369 -4.59 -25.44 16.83
CA ASP A 369 -5.54 -24.57 17.51
C ASP A 369 -5.27 -24.44 19.02
N ASN A 370 -4.98 -23.21 19.47
CA ASN A 370 -4.72 -22.86 20.86
C ASN A 370 -5.95 -22.24 21.57
N GLY A 371 -7.09 -22.20 20.87
CA GLY A 371 -8.37 -21.69 21.33
C GLY A 371 -8.48 -20.17 21.36
N HIS A 372 -7.43 -19.41 21.01
CA HIS A 372 -7.44 -17.96 21.00
C HIS A 372 -7.57 -17.40 19.59
N THR A 373 -8.17 -16.21 19.51
CA THR A 373 -8.34 -15.46 18.25
C THR A 373 -7.64 -14.12 18.34
N ILE A 374 -6.98 -13.72 17.26
CA ILE A 374 -6.49 -12.37 17.02
C ILE A 374 -7.52 -11.63 16.18
N PHE A 375 -8.09 -10.56 16.74
CA PHE A 375 -8.85 -9.57 16.00
C PHE A 375 -7.90 -8.56 15.37
N TRP A 376 -7.95 -8.42 14.04
CA TRP A 376 -7.06 -7.57 13.25
C TRP A 376 -7.83 -6.51 12.46
N PRO A 377 -7.97 -5.27 12.98
CA PRO A 377 -8.33 -4.14 12.14
C PRO A 377 -7.14 -3.75 11.26
N HIS A 378 -7.32 -3.72 9.94
CA HIS A 378 -6.24 -3.38 9.02
C HIS A 378 -5.86 -1.88 9.08
N GLY A 379 -4.63 -1.58 8.62
CA GLY A 379 -4.16 -0.20 8.41
C GLY A 379 -4.82 0.47 7.20
N GLY A 380 -4.68 1.78 7.06
CA GLY A 380 -5.37 2.58 6.05
C GLY A 380 -5.78 3.94 6.62
N PRO A 381 -7.08 4.22 6.89
CA PRO A 381 -8.23 3.30 6.81
C PRO A 381 -8.79 3.06 5.41
N GLN A 382 -8.43 3.90 4.43
CA GLN A 382 -8.87 3.76 3.04
C GLN A 382 -7.97 2.79 2.27
N ALA A 383 -7.95 1.54 2.77
CA ALA A 383 -7.27 0.36 2.25
C ALA A 383 -8.12 -0.88 2.61
N SER A 384 -7.67 -2.11 2.37
CA SER A 384 -8.41 -3.31 2.77
C SER A 384 -7.49 -4.45 3.20
N GLU A 385 -7.99 -5.37 4.04
CA GLU A 385 -7.38 -6.68 4.20
C GLU A 385 -7.91 -7.61 3.10
N ARG A 386 -7.01 -8.33 2.44
CA ARG A 386 -7.28 -9.08 1.21
C ARG A 386 -6.67 -10.47 1.31
N LYS A 387 -6.85 -11.32 0.30
CA LYS A 387 -6.16 -12.62 0.21
C LYS A 387 -4.66 -12.44 -0.10
N MET A 388 -3.95 -11.72 0.77
CA MET A 388 -2.56 -11.37 0.61
C MET A 388 -1.69 -12.06 1.66
N PHE A 389 -0.53 -12.55 1.22
CA PHE A 389 0.43 -13.17 2.13
C PHE A 389 0.93 -12.17 3.15
N ARG A 390 0.84 -12.57 4.42
CA ARG A 390 1.54 -11.96 5.55
C ARG A 390 2.23 -13.05 6.33
N ALA A 391 3.56 -12.98 6.43
CA ALA A 391 4.33 -13.91 7.24
C ALA A 391 3.86 -13.92 8.70
N MET A 392 3.44 -12.75 9.22
CA MET A 392 2.85 -12.59 10.54
C MET A 392 1.58 -13.44 10.73
N PHE A 393 0.63 -13.41 9.78
CA PHE A 393 -0.61 -14.18 9.88
C PHE A 393 -0.33 -15.68 9.88
N GLN A 394 0.42 -16.17 8.88
CA GLN A 394 0.71 -17.59 8.77
C GLN A 394 1.53 -18.12 9.96
N SER A 395 2.42 -17.28 10.51
CA SER A 395 3.16 -17.57 11.74
C SER A 395 2.23 -17.72 12.95
N ALA A 396 1.30 -16.79 13.17
CA ALA A 396 0.33 -16.85 14.26
C ALA A 396 -0.65 -18.04 14.10
N LEU A 397 -1.10 -18.32 12.88
CA LEU A 397 -1.93 -19.49 12.54
C LEU A 397 -1.20 -20.81 12.83
N ASN A 398 0.09 -20.88 12.51
CA ASN A 398 0.92 -22.02 12.87
C ASN A 398 1.12 -22.16 14.40
N ARG A 399 1.08 -21.05 15.16
CA ARG A 399 1.05 -21.05 16.63
C ARG A 399 -0.34 -21.30 17.23
N GLY A 400 -1.35 -21.51 16.39
CA GLY A 400 -2.69 -21.91 16.81
C GLY A 400 -3.69 -20.80 16.98
N TYR A 401 -3.33 -19.55 16.66
CA TYR A 401 -4.27 -18.44 16.74
C TYR A 401 -5.18 -18.42 15.52
N THR A 402 -6.49 -18.37 15.72
CA THR A 402 -7.42 -17.96 14.66
C THR A 402 -7.26 -16.46 14.42
N ILE A 403 -7.41 -15.98 13.19
CA ILE A 403 -7.33 -14.54 12.87
C ILE A 403 -8.62 -14.11 12.18
N PHE A 404 -9.16 -12.98 12.61
CA PHE A 404 -10.32 -12.36 11.98
C PHE A 404 -10.02 -10.91 11.60
N ALA A 405 -10.17 -10.60 10.32
CA ALA A 405 -9.86 -9.29 9.75
C ALA A 405 -11.06 -8.75 8.94
N PRO A 406 -11.89 -7.87 9.53
CA PRO A 406 -13.01 -7.26 8.83
C PRO A 406 -12.58 -6.06 7.98
N ASN A 407 -13.21 -5.92 6.81
CA ASN A 407 -13.11 -4.73 5.95
C ASN A 407 -14.22 -3.74 6.33
N PHE A 408 -14.02 -3.07 7.47
CA PHE A 408 -14.95 -2.07 8.02
C PHE A 408 -15.21 -0.91 7.05
N ARG A 409 -16.26 -0.12 7.29
CA ARG A 409 -16.59 1.04 6.44
C ARG A 409 -15.39 1.99 6.31
N GLY A 410 -15.10 2.40 5.09
CA GLY A 410 -13.84 3.05 4.72
C GLY A 410 -12.91 2.17 3.89
N SER A 411 -13.09 0.85 3.91
CA SER A 411 -12.22 -0.06 3.16
C SER A 411 -12.39 0.04 1.65
N THR A 412 -11.33 -0.24 0.88
CA THR A 412 -11.37 -0.32 -0.59
C THR A 412 -12.03 -1.63 -1.07
N GLY A 413 -12.36 -1.71 -2.37
CA GLY A 413 -12.95 -2.89 -2.99
C GLY A 413 -14.48 -3.01 -2.94
N TYR A 414 -15.18 -2.09 -2.26
CA TYR A 414 -16.66 -2.12 -2.07
C TYR A 414 -17.40 -0.88 -2.61
N GLY A 415 -16.73 -0.09 -3.46
CA GLY A 415 -17.28 1.12 -4.06
C GLY A 415 -16.93 2.41 -3.32
N SER A 416 -16.96 3.53 -4.05
CA SER A 416 -16.54 4.85 -3.58
C SER A 416 -17.35 5.34 -2.38
N SER A 417 -18.64 5.01 -2.31
CA SER A 417 -19.49 5.41 -1.19
C SER A 417 -19.04 4.72 0.10
N PHE A 418 -18.65 3.45 0.04
CA PHE A 418 -18.15 2.71 1.21
C PHE A 418 -16.81 3.26 1.69
N VAL A 419 -15.87 3.56 0.78
CA VAL A 419 -14.54 4.14 1.09
C VAL A 419 -14.65 5.50 1.78
N LYS A 420 -15.67 6.30 1.46
CA LYS A 420 -15.89 7.63 2.03
C LYS A 420 -16.45 7.60 3.46
N LEU A 421 -17.00 6.48 3.92
CA LEU A 421 -17.67 6.41 5.22
C LEU A 421 -16.75 6.60 6.44
N VAL A 422 -15.43 6.49 6.26
CA VAL A 422 -14.45 6.81 7.31
C VAL A 422 -13.99 8.26 7.30
N GLU A 423 -14.23 9.00 6.21
CA GLU A 423 -13.83 10.40 6.12
C GLU A 423 -14.52 11.19 7.21
N GLN A 424 -13.73 11.84 8.06
CA GLN A 424 -14.24 12.61 9.19
C GLN A 424 -15.06 11.78 10.20
N ASP A 425 -14.91 10.46 10.23
CA ASP A 425 -15.56 9.56 11.20
C ASP A 425 -14.68 8.37 11.61
N TRP A 426 -13.41 8.63 11.96
CA TRP A 426 -12.45 7.58 12.30
C TRP A 426 -12.86 6.75 13.53
N GLY A 427 -13.47 7.35 14.55
CA GLY A 427 -13.70 6.70 15.85
C GLY A 427 -15.12 6.23 16.13
N HIS A 428 -16.06 6.34 15.18
CA HIS A 428 -17.45 5.92 15.38
C HIS A 428 -17.89 4.77 14.47
N GLY A 429 -18.18 5.02 13.20
CA GLY A 429 -18.71 4.02 12.28
C GLY A 429 -17.81 2.79 12.15
N PRO A 430 -16.54 2.94 11.75
CA PRO A 430 -15.59 1.82 11.66
C PRO A 430 -15.42 1.06 12.98
N ARG A 431 -15.38 1.78 14.11
CA ARG A 431 -15.30 1.16 15.44
C ARG A 431 -16.51 0.28 15.72
N LEU A 432 -17.71 0.72 15.37
CA LEU A 432 -18.93 -0.06 15.57
C LEU A 432 -19.00 -1.25 14.61
N ASP A 433 -18.45 -1.15 13.40
CA ASP A 433 -18.27 -2.32 12.52
C ASP A 433 -17.34 -3.35 13.16
N CYS A 434 -16.25 -2.92 13.81
CA CYS A 434 -15.38 -3.82 14.55
C CYS A 434 -16.09 -4.48 15.75
N VAL A 435 -16.86 -3.71 16.53
CA VAL A 435 -17.63 -4.26 17.66
C VAL A 435 -18.67 -5.29 17.19
N ALA A 436 -19.39 -5.00 16.10
CA ALA A 436 -20.35 -5.94 15.53
C ALA A 436 -19.67 -7.23 15.02
N ALA A 437 -18.46 -7.12 14.45
CA ALA A 437 -17.66 -8.28 14.07
C ALA A 437 -17.25 -9.14 15.27
N ILE A 438 -16.81 -8.50 16.36
CA ILE A 438 -16.43 -9.19 17.60
C ILE A 438 -17.62 -9.96 18.17
N GLU A 439 -18.80 -9.34 18.24
CA GLU A 439 -20.02 -10.02 18.69
C GLU A 439 -20.41 -11.16 17.74
N TRP A 440 -20.29 -10.98 16.43
CA TRP A 440 -20.54 -12.04 15.45
C TRP A 440 -19.62 -13.25 15.66
N LEU A 441 -18.34 -13.05 15.99
CA LEU A 441 -17.41 -14.14 16.31
C LEU A 441 -17.89 -14.95 17.53
N PHE A 442 -18.40 -14.28 18.56
CA PHE A 442 -18.91 -14.93 19.77
C PHE A 442 -20.22 -15.67 19.50
N GLU A 443 -21.17 -15.04 18.80
CA GLU A 443 -22.48 -15.62 18.49
C GLU A 443 -22.38 -16.87 17.63
N ASN A 444 -21.38 -16.93 16.73
CA ASN A 444 -21.14 -18.07 15.85
C ASN A 444 -20.20 -19.13 16.48
N GLY A 445 -19.80 -18.96 17.74
CA GLY A 445 -18.93 -19.91 18.45
C GLY A 445 -17.54 -20.05 17.82
N ILE A 446 -17.08 -19.04 17.08
CA ILE A 446 -15.75 -19.01 16.46
C ILE A 446 -14.71 -18.62 17.53
N THR A 447 -15.10 -17.83 18.52
CA THR A 447 -14.21 -17.36 19.59
C THR A 447 -14.95 -17.30 20.91
N ASP A 448 -14.27 -17.65 22.01
CA ASP A 448 -14.78 -17.45 23.36
C ASP A 448 -14.48 -16.02 23.86
N ARG A 449 -15.38 -15.42 24.63
CA ARG A 449 -15.26 -14.02 25.10
C ARG A 449 -13.96 -13.72 25.87
N ASP A 450 -13.40 -14.71 26.54
CA ASP A 450 -12.15 -14.60 27.30
C ASP A 450 -10.91 -15.03 26.51
N LYS A 451 -11.01 -15.22 25.18
CA LYS A 451 -9.91 -15.72 24.35
C LYS A 451 -9.61 -14.84 23.13
N LEU A 452 -9.99 -13.57 23.19
CA LEU A 452 -9.75 -12.60 22.12
C LEU A 452 -8.57 -11.69 22.43
N PHE A 453 -7.59 -11.67 21.53
CA PHE A 453 -6.51 -10.69 21.47
C PHE A 453 -6.81 -9.64 20.40
N LEU A 454 -6.27 -8.44 20.57
CA LEU A 454 -6.41 -7.33 19.63
C LEU A 454 -5.04 -6.93 19.12
N VAL A 455 -4.84 -6.94 17.81
CA VAL A 455 -3.56 -6.58 17.19
C VAL A 455 -3.86 -5.71 15.97
N GLY A 456 -3.25 -4.53 15.85
CA GLY A 456 -3.43 -3.68 14.68
C GLY A 456 -2.25 -2.77 14.43
N GLY A 457 -2.09 -2.30 13.19
CA GLY A 457 -1.02 -1.38 12.80
C GLY A 457 -1.49 -0.14 12.06
N SER A 458 -0.83 1.00 12.25
CA SER A 458 -1.18 2.29 11.64
C SER A 458 -2.60 2.71 12.05
N TYR A 459 -3.54 2.95 11.13
CA TYR A 459 -4.96 3.10 11.48
C TYR A 459 -5.50 1.90 12.29
N GLY A 460 -5.05 0.68 12.01
CA GLY A 460 -5.37 -0.50 12.81
C GLY A 460 -4.84 -0.41 14.23
N GLY A 461 -3.68 0.22 14.44
CA GLY A 461 -3.11 0.52 15.76
C GLY A 461 -3.93 1.57 16.50
N TYR A 462 -4.32 2.65 15.80
CA TYR A 462 -5.31 3.62 16.31
C TYR A 462 -6.62 2.94 16.73
N MET A 463 -7.15 2.05 15.90
CA MET A 463 -8.38 1.32 16.21
C MET A 463 -8.16 0.33 17.36
N ALA A 464 -6.97 -0.29 17.46
CA ALA A 464 -6.61 -1.14 18.58
C ALA A 464 -6.60 -0.35 19.91
N LEU A 465 -5.95 0.82 19.93
CA LEU A 465 -5.97 1.73 21.07
C LEU A 465 -7.39 2.20 21.40
N LEU A 466 -8.18 2.59 20.40
CA LEU A 466 -9.54 3.10 20.62
C LEU A 466 -10.50 2.02 21.15
N LEU A 467 -10.43 0.81 20.58
CA LEU A 467 -11.20 -0.34 21.05
C LEU A 467 -10.77 -0.74 22.46
N HIS A 468 -9.47 -0.72 22.77
CA HIS A 468 -8.98 -0.99 24.13
C HIS A 468 -9.48 0.04 25.13
N GLY A 469 -9.45 1.32 24.76
CA GLY A 469 -9.93 2.39 25.62
C GLY A 469 -11.45 2.32 25.83
N ARG A 470 -12.24 1.99 24.81
CA ARG A 470 -13.71 2.10 24.90
C ARG A 470 -14.44 0.79 25.18
N HIS A 471 -13.81 -0.35 24.89
CA HIS A 471 -14.36 -1.70 25.01
C HIS A 471 -13.32 -2.69 25.56
N PRO A 472 -12.61 -2.37 26.66
CA PRO A 472 -11.54 -3.22 27.19
C PRO A 472 -12.02 -4.62 27.58
N GLU A 473 -13.31 -4.79 27.88
CA GLU A 473 -13.92 -6.05 28.29
C GLU A 473 -13.80 -7.18 27.26
N TYR A 474 -13.63 -6.85 25.98
CA TYR A 474 -13.50 -7.85 24.92
C TYR A 474 -12.12 -8.50 24.87
N PHE A 475 -11.09 -7.86 25.40
CA PHE A 475 -9.71 -8.23 25.06
C PHE A 475 -8.94 -8.79 26.26
N LYS A 476 -8.11 -9.79 26.00
CA LYS A 476 -7.12 -10.30 26.96
C LYS A 476 -5.89 -9.41 27.01
N ALA A 477 -5.33 -9.09 25.86
CA ALA A 477 -4.19 -8.20 25.69
C ALA A 477 -4.27 -7.52 24.32
N VAL A 478 -3.52 -6.41 24.18
CA VAL A 478 -3.56 -5.54 23.00
C VAL A 478 -2.16 -5.33 22.47
N VAL A 479 -2.00 -5.35 21.15
CA VAL A 479 -0.78 -4.98 20.46
C VAL A 479 -1.07 -3.81 19.54
N ASP A 480 -0.43 -2.68 19.81
CA ASP A 480 -0.44 -1.48 18.98
C ASP A 480 0.88 -1.37 18.21
N ILE A 481 0.78 -1.27 16.88
CA ILE A 481 1.94 -1.12 15.99
C ILE A 481 1.82 0.25 15.32
N PHE A 482 2.66 1.21 15.70
CA PHE A 482 2.71 2.60 15.19
C PHE A 482 1.31 3.23 15.00
N GLY A 483 0.45 3.11 16.02
CA GLY A 483 -0.91 3.63 16.00
C GLY A 483 -1.01 5.10 16.38
N VAL A 484 -1.97 5.79 15.76
CA VAL A 484 -2.31 7.17 16.16
C VAL A 484 -2.99 7.15 17.52
N SER A 485 -2.46 7.90 18.47
CA SER A 485 -2.96 7.95 19.85
C SER A 485 -3.82 9.19 20.12
N ASN A 486 -3.56 10.27 19.40
CA ASN A 486 -4.18 11.56 19.60
C ASN A 486 -4.33 12.32 18.27
N LEU A 487 -5.57 12.52 17.84
CA LEU A 487 -5.87 13.12 16.54
C LEU A 487 -5.38 14.59 16.45
N PHE A 488 -5.28 15.30 17.58
CA PHE A 488 -4.77 16.68 17.59
C PHE A 488 -3.28 16.75 17.26
N THR A 489 -2.47 15.87 17.84
CA THR A 489 -1.03 15.83 17.56
C THR A 489 -0.76 15.26 16.18
N PHE A 490 -1.48 14.21 15.79
CA PHE A 490 -1.35 13.55 14.49
C PHE A 490 -1.53 14.49 13.29
N VAL A 491 -2.65 15.22 13.20
CA VAL A 491 -2.91 16.10 12.03
C VAL A 491 -1.87 17.22 11.88
N ASN A 492 -1.16 17.54 12.97
CA ASN A 492 -0.08 18.53 12.98
C ASN A 492 1.30 17.93 12.64
N SER A 493 1.49 16.62 12.87
CA SER A 493 2.78 15.94 12.72
C SER A 493 2.96 15.17 11.41
N VAL A 494 1.90 14.95 10.64
CA VAL A 494 2.00 14.34 9.30
C VAL A 494 2.92 15.14 8.37
N PRO A 495 3.46 14.53 7.29
CA PRO A 495 4.30 15.24 6.33
C PRO A 495 3.59 16.48 5.77
N GLU A 496 4.35 17.54 5.44
CA GLU A 496 3.77 18.81 4.93
C GLU A 496 2.81 18.60 3.75
N HIS A 497 3.19 17.78 2.75
CA HIS A 497 2.32 17.45 1.62
C HIS A 497 1.08 16.59 1.98
N TRP A 498 0.95 16.10 3.21
CA TRP A 498 -0.28 15.44 3.68
C TRP A 498 -1.24 16.42 4.36
N LYS A 499 -0.74 17.54 4.91
CA LYS A 499 -1.60 18.51 5.62
C LYS A 499 -2.78 19.01 4.79
N PRO A 500 -2.65 19.30 3.47
CA PRO A 500 -3.78 19.78 2.68
C PRO A 500 -4.97 18.81 2.58
N MET A 501 -4.75 17.50 2.73
CA MET A 501 -5.84 16.51 2.69
C MET A 501 -6.45 16.20 4.07
N MET A 502 -5.77 16.54 5.16
CA MET A 502 -6.19 16.16 6.52
C MET A 502 -7.56 16.72 6.89
N GLU A 503 -7.91 17.93 6.43
CA GLU A 503 -9.21 18.52 6.71
C GLU A 503 -10.36 17.67 6.16
N ARG A 504 -10.20 17.12 4.94
CA ARG A 504 -11.22 16.25 4.33
C ARG A 504 -11.21 14.86 4.93
N TRP A 505 -10.05 14.36 5.33
CA TRP A 505 -9.88 12.98 5.77
C TRP A 505 -10.17 12.77 7.25
N VAL A 506 -9.65 13.63 8.13
CA VAL A 506 -9.78 13.56 9.59
C VAL A 506 -10.67 14.69 10.12
N GLY A 507 -10.48 15.91 9.61
CA GLY A 507 -11.19 17.11 10.03
C GLY A 507 -10.28 18.26 10.41
N ASP A 508 -10.89 19.33 10.93
CA ASP A 508 -10.20 20.49 11.47
C ASP A 508 -10.22 20.44 13.01
N PRO A 509 -9.07 20.56 13.68
CA PRO A 509 -8.98 20.37 15.13
C PRO A 509 -9.73 21.45 15.95
N GLU A 510 -10.01 22.62 15.40
CA GLU A 510 -10.77 23.66 16.10
C GLU A 510 -12.28 23.49 15.88
N ARG A 511 -12.69 23.35 14.62
CA ARG A 511 -14.11 23.16 14.23
C ARG A 511 -14.67 21.84 14.74
N ASP A 512 -13.89 20.77 14.63
CA ASP A 512 -14.32 19.40 14.90
C ASP A 512 -13.80 18.91 16.27
N LYS A 513 -13.44 19.83 17.18
CA LYS A 513 -12.81 19.56 18.47
C LYS A 513 -13.49 18.45 19.28
N GLU A 514 -14.82 18.49 19.44
CA GLU A 514 -15.55 17.45 20.19
C GLU A 514 -15.41 16.06 19.56
N ARG A 515 -15.40 15.97 18.21
CA ARG A 515 -15.15 14.70 17.52
C ARG A 515 -13.72 14.25 17.74
N PHE A 516 -12.75 15.15 17.59
CA PHE A 516 -11.34 14.84 17.82
C PHE A 516 -11.09 14.30 19.23
N GLU A 517 -11.68 14.91 20.26
CA GLU A 517 -11.60 14.42 21.65
C GLU A 517 -12.27 13.05 21.81
N LYS A 518 -13.47 12.87 21.25
CA LYS A 518 -14.24 11.60 21.31
C LYS A 518 -13.56 10.44 20.56
N ASP A 519 -12.83 10.75 19.49
CA ASP A 519 -12.24 9.74 18.62
C ASP A 519 -10.75 9.52 18.95
N SER A 520 -10.10 10.37 19.74
CA SER A 520 -8.72 10.17 20.18
C SER A 520 -8.61 9.08 21.26
N PRO A 521 -7.81 8.02 21.06
CA PRO A 521 -7.60 6.98 22.07
C PRO A 521 -7.12 7.50 23.43
N ILE A 522 -6.27 8.53 23.43
CA ILE A 522 -5.70 9.14 24.65
C ILE A 522 -6.76 9.69 25.62
N THR A 523 -7.98 9.91 25.17
CA THR A 523 -9.13 10.31 26.00
C THR A 523 -9.57 9.20 26.95
N TYR A 524 -9.25 7.94 26.62
CA TYR A 524 -9.76 6.74 27.29
C TYR A 524 -8.70 5.96 28.08
N LEU A 525 -7.62 6.63 28.50
CA LEU A 525 -6.51 6.02 29.25
C LEU A 525 -6.95 5.26 30.51
N ASP A 526 -7.96 5.77 31.22
CA ASP A 526 -8.44 5.16 32.47
C ASP A 526 -9.05 3.77 32.28
N SER A 527 -9.56 3.46 31.10
CA SER A 527 -10.18 2.16 30.78
C SER A 527 -9.26 1.20 30.04
N MET A 528 -8.09 1.65 29.57
CA MET A 528 -7.04 0.81 28.96
C MET A 528 -6.33 -0.11 29.98
N VAL A 529 -7.08 -0.99 30.64
CA VAL A 529 -6.65 -1.77 31.81
C VAL A 529 -6.00 -3.11 31.46
N LYS A 530 -6.16 -3.57 30.22
CA LYS A 530 -5.53 -4.81 29.73
C LYS A 530 -4.05 -4.60 29.41
N PRO A 531 -3.19 -5.63 29.54
CA PRO A 531 -1.80 -5.57 29.12
C PRO A 531 -1.68 -5.11 27.67
N MET A 532 -0.69 -4.26 27.39
CA MET A 532 -0.45 -3.72 26.05
C MET A 532 1.03 -3.84 25.66
N LEU A 533 1.27 -4.26 24.41
CA LEU A 533 2.56 -4.10 23.74
C LEU A 533 2.43 -2.99 22.69
N VAL A 534 3.30 -1.98 22.78
CA VAL A 534 3.41 -0.91 21.78
C VAL A 534 4.70 -1.13 20.97
N ILE A 535 4.64 -0.96 19.66
CA ILE A 535 5.77 -1.14 18.74
C ILE A 535 5.87 0.06 17.80
N GLN A 536 7.04 0.70 17.71
CA GLN A 536 7.21 1.94 16.92
C GLN A 536 8.54 1.96 16.17
N GLY A 537 8.52 2.41 14.92
CA GLY A 537 9.73 2.81 14.19
C GLY A 537 10.10 4.26 14.51
N ALA A 538 11.36 4.53 14.88
CA ALA A 538 11.79 5.86 15.30
C ALA A 538 11.90 6.87 14.15
N LYS A 539 11.93 6.40 12.89
CA LYS A 539 12.01 7.24 11.68
C LYS A 539 10.67 7.46 10.99
N ASP A 540 9.57 7.01 11.60
CA ASP A 540 8.25 7.05 11.01
C ASP A 540 7.80 8.50 10.72
N PRO A 541 7.62 8.89 9.45
CA PRO A 541 7.21 10.25 9.09
C PRO A 541 5.69 10.39 9.08
N ARG A 542 4.92 9.29 9.18
CA ARG A 542 3.45 9.27 9.06
C ARG A 542 2.82 9.32 10.44
N VAL A 543 3.16 8.35 11.28
CA VAL A 543 2.77 8.28 12.70
C VAL A 543 4.05 8.43 13.50
N VAL A 544 4.39 9.69 13.76
CA VAL A 544 5.66 10.04 14.40
C VAL A 544 5.80 9.36 15.77
N LYS A 545 7.05 9.13 16.18
CA LYS A 545 7.39 8.40 17.40
C LYS A 545 6.67 8.95 18.65
N GLU A 546 6.41 10.25 18.68
CA GLU A 546 5.73 10.95 19.76
C GLU A 546 4.31 10.43 20.02
N GLU A 547 3.62 9.87 19.01
CA GLU A 547 2.31 9.23 19.18
C GLU A 547 2.39 8.00 20.08
N SER A 548 3.35 7.12 19.84
CA SER A 548 3.59 5.95 20.70
C SER A 548 4.20 6.36 22.04
N ASP A 549 5.11 7.34 22.07
CA ASP A 549 5.73 7.80 23.32
C ASP A 549 4.70 8.35 24.31
N GLN A 550 3.79 9.22 23.84
CA GLN A 550 2.84 9.90 24.73
C GLN A 550 1.83 8.94 25.37
N ILE A 551 1.41 7.89 24.65
CA ILE A 551 0.46 6.91 25.20
C ILE A 551 1.16 5.99 26.20
N VAL A 552 2.37 5.53 25.87
CA VAL A 552 3.17 4.65 26.74
C VAL A 552 3.52 5.36 28.06
N GLU A 553 3.96 6.63 27.99
CA GLU A 553 4.29 7.42 29.18
C GLU A 553 3.09 7.55 30.11
N LYS A 554 1.93 7.98 29.58
CA LYS A 554 0.71 8.17 30.38
C LYS A 554 0.16 6.88 30.97
N LEU A 555 0.28 5.75 30.26
CA LEU A 555 -0.13 4.45 30.80
C LEU A 555 0.82 3.98 31.91
N LYS A 556 2.13 4.22 31.78
CA LYS A 556 3.13 3.92 32.83
C LYS A 556 2.93 4.78 34.07
N GLU A 557 2.61 6.06 33.94
CA GLU A 557 2.25 6.94 35.06
C GLU A 557 1.06 6.40 35.88
N LYS A 558 0.12 5.73 35.19
CA LYS A 558 -1.04 5.06 35.81
C LYS A 558 -0.73 3.66 36.34
N GLY A 559 0.53 3.20 36.25
CA GLY A 559 0.95 1.87 36.70
C GLY A 559 0.37 0.72 35.88
N ARG A 560 0.07 0.94 34.59
CA ARG A 560 -0.44 -0.09 33.68
C ARG A 560 0.68 -1.01 33.18
N ASP A 561 0.31 -2.23 32.84
CA ASP A 561 1.23 -3.21 32.22
C ASP A 561 1.41 -2.87 30.73
N VAL A 562 2.49 -2.16 30.42
CA VAL A 562 2.82 -1.72 29.06
C VAL A 562 4.27 -2.03 28.72
N GLU A 563 4.44 -2.87 27.70
CA GLU A 563 5.72 -3.16 27.05
C GLU A 563 5.89 -2.23 25.83
N TYR A 564 7.10 -1.73 25.59
CA TYR A 564 7.35 -0.79 24.47
C TYR A 564 8.63 -1.17 23.73
N LEU A 565 8.50 -1.47 22.44
CA LEU A 565 9.59 -1.78 21.52
C LEU A 565 9.76 -0.67 20.50
N VAL A 566 10.89 0.04 20.57
CA VAL A 566 11.29 1.03 19.56
C VAL A 566 12.37 0.45 18.67
N LEU A 567 12.24 0.67 17.36
CA LEU A 567 13.23 0.32 16.35
C LEU A 567 13.87 1.60 15.82
N ASP A 568 15.12 1.85 16.18
CA ASP A 568 15.81 3.11 15.91
C ASP A 568 16.09 3.36 14.41
N ASP A 569 16.10 2.28 13.62
CA ASP A 569 16.46 2.24 12.20
C ASP A 569 15.30 1.76 11.30
N GLU A 570 14.06 1.97 11.71
CA GLU A 570 12.86 1.73 10.90
C GLU A 570 11.89 2.91 10.97
N GLY A 571 11.07 3.05 9.93
CA GLY A 571 9.97 4.01 9.84
C GLY A 571 8.60 3.36 9.96
N HIS A 572 7.70 3.66 9.01
CA HIS A 572 6.31 3.15 8.99
C HIS A 572 6.19 1.71 8.44
N GLY A 573 7.02 0.80 8.95
CA GLY A 573 7.13 -0.59 8.48
C GLY A 573 8.47 -1.21 8.86
N PHE A 574 8.68 -2.49 8.52
CA PHE A 574 9.89 -3.24 8.88
C PHE A 574 10.60 -3.72 7.61
N SER A 575 11.57 -2.93 7.14
CA SER A 575 12.31 -3.23 5.91
C SER A 575 13.42 -4.25 6.13
N LYS A 576 13.99 -4.30 7.34
CA LYS A 576 15.09 -5.17 7.74
C LYS A 576 14.55 -6.44 8.39
N LYS A 577 15.00 -7.61 7.91
CA LYS A 577 14.53 -8.92 8.40
C LYS A 577 14.79 -9.15 9.89
N GLU A 578 15.91 -8.62 10.41
CA GLU A 578 16.22 -8.72 11.85
C GLU A 578 15.15 -8.04 12.71
N ASN A 579 14.74 -6.83 12.32
CA ASN A 579 13.71 -6.05 13.00
C ASN A 579 12.33 -6.70 12.86
N GLU A 580 11.98 -7.15 11.65
CA GLU A 580 10.73 -7.89 11.41
C GLU A 580 10.63 -9.16 12.29
N ILE A 581 11.72 -9.94 12.38
CA ILE A 581 11.79 -11.12 13.24
C ILE A 581 11.65 -10.75 14.72
N LYS A 582 12.36 -9.71 15.16
CA LYS A 582 12.29 -9.21 16.54
C LYS A 582 10.87 -8.79 16.92
N VAL A 583 10.18 -8.07 16.04
CA VAL A 583 8.79 -7.63 16.24
C VAL A 583 7.85 -8.82 16.37
N TYR A 584 7.91 -9.78 15.45
CA TYR A 584 6.98 -10.91 15.47
C TYR A 584 7.24 -11.87 16.63
N ASN A 585 8.50 -12.05 17.03
CA ASN A 585 8.83 -12.82 18.24
C ASN A 585 8.29 -12.10 19.49
N ALA A 586 8.56 -10.80 19.65
CA ALA A 586 8.06 -10.02 20.79
C ALA A 586 6.52 -10.07 20.87
N MET A 587 5.83 -9.94 19.73
CA MET A 587 4.38 -10.04 19.65
C MET A 587 3.90 -11.43 20.07
N LEU A 588 4.42 -12.51 19.49
CA LEU A 588 3.96 -13.87 19.79
C LEU A 588 4.27 -14.29 21.23
N GLU A 589 5.44 -13.93 21.76
CA GLU A 589 5.81 -14.15 23.17
C GLU A 589 4.89 -13.36 24.11
N PHE A 590 4.57 -12.11 23.76
CA PHE A 590 3.63 -11.29 24.53
C PHE A 590 2.23 -11.90 24.55
N LEU A 591 1.71 -12.36 23.40
CA LEU A 591 0.41 -13.02 23.34
C LEU A 591 0.40 -14.34 24.13
N GLU A 592 1.45 -15.16 24.00
CA GLU A 592 1.60 -16.43 24.72
C GLU A 592 1.64 -16.23 26.24
N LYS A 593 2.40 -15.23 26.72
CA LYS A 593 2.49 -14.85 28.14
C LYS A 593 1.13 -14.47 28.75
N HIS A 594 0.21 -13.91 27.96
CA HIS A 594 -1.09 -13.40 28.44
C HIS A 594 -2.28 -14.30 28.09
N GLN A 595 -2.04 -15.57 27.74
CA GLN A 595 -3.12 -16.53 27.49
C GLN A 595 -3.87 -16.97 28.76
N ASN A 596 -3.23 -16.92 29.94
CA ASN A 596 -3.78 -17.48 31.19
C ASN A 596 -4.11 -16.41 32.24
#